data_AF-A0A923X162-F1
#
_entry.id   AF-A0A923X162-F1
#
_cell.length_a   1.000
_cell.length_b   1.000
_cell.length_c   1.000
_cell.angle_alpha   90.00
_cell.angle_beta   90.00
_cell.angle_gamma   90.00
#
_symmetry.space_group_name_H-M   'P 1'
#
loop_
_entity.id
_entity.type
_entity.pdbx_description
1 polymer ?
#
loop_
_entity_poly.entity_id
_entity_poly.type
_entity_poly.pdbx_seq_one_letter_code
_entity_poly.pdbx_strand_id
1 'polypeptide(L)'
;VHANAAVGLEQVGKKEQALTAYKTMLSRWSTSLTALVGLGNLEFEKKNYTQSVHYLKIAAKEHPTSEPIRHNLAVAEAAAKKVPGPFSIRK
;
A
#
# COMPACT_ATOMS: atom_id res chain seq x y z
N VAL A 1 17.30 13.13 -1.32
CA VAL A 1 17.84 11.76 -1.16
C VAL A 1 16.74 10.91 -0.51
N HIS A 2 15.87 10.30 -1.33
CA HIS A 2 14.67 9.61 -0.82
C HIS A 2 14.91 8.10 -0.77
N ALA A 3 15.05 7.61 0.45
CA ALA A 3 14.61 6.29 0.87
C ALA A 3 14.94 5.14 -0.10
N ASN A 4 16.23 4.76 -0.13
CA ASN A 4 16.57 3.36 -0.39
C ASN A 4 15.82 2.54 0.68
N ALA A 5 14.77 1.85 0.23
CA ALA A 5 13.89 1.05 1.04
C ALA A 5 14.67 -0.09 1.71
N ALA A 6 15.12 0.20 2.93
CA ALA A 6 15.27 -0.68 4.07
C ALA A 6 15.59 -2.16 3.79
N VAL A 7 16.88 -2.46 3.88
CA VAL A 7 17.54 -3.71 4.28
C VAL A 7 16.62 -4.72 5.01
N GLY A 8 16.20 -5.75 4.26
CA GLY A 8 15.07 -6.64 4.53
C GLY A 8 15.16 -7.68 5.66
N LEU A 9 16.03 -7.56 6.67
CA LEU A 9 16.13 -8.56 7.76
C LEU A 9 15.89 -8.00 9.17
N GLU A 10 16.16 -6.72 9.43
CA GLU A 10 15.57 -5.99 10.58
C GLU A 10 14.12 -5.54 10.30
N GLN A 11 13.67 -5.74 9.07
CA GLN A 11 12.45 -5.17 8.55
C GLN A 11 11.19 -5.83 9.10
N VAL A 12 11.19 -7.12 9.45
CA VAL A 12 9.97 -7.81 9.89
C VAL A 12 9.44 -7.14 11.16
N GLY A 13 10.21 -7.14 12.25
CA GLY A 13 9.80 -6.47 13.49
C GLY A 13 9.46 -4.98 13.33
N LYS A 14 10.09 -4.27 12.38
CA LYS A 14 9.76 -2.88 12.05
C LYS A 14 8.46 -2.76 11.23
N LYS A 15 8.09 -3.76 10.42
CA LYS A 15 6.84 -3.81 9.65
C LYS A 15 5.62 -4.02 10.54
N GLU A 16 5.69 -4.87 11.56
CA GLU A 16 4.57 -5.02 12.51
C GLU A 16 4.36 -3.75 13.34
N GLN A 17 5.44 -3.09 13.76
CA GLN A 17 5.36 -1.80 14.44
C GLN A 17 4.80 -0.71 13.52
N ALA A 18 5.26 -0.66 12.26
CA ALA A 18 4.76 0.28 11.25
C ALA A 18 3.26 0.05 10.97
N LEU A 19 2.84 -1.20 10.82
CA LEU A 19 1.43 -1.57 10.66
C LEU A 19 0.58 -1.05 11.83
N THR A 20 1.05 -1.24 13.06
CA THR A 20 0.36 -0.76 14.26
C THR A 20 0.28 0.77 14.26
N ALA A 21 1.40 1.45 14.00
CA ALA A 21 1.45 2.91 13.95
C ALA A 21 0.50 3.49 12.89
N TYR A 22 0.48 2.93 11.68
CA TYR A 22 -0.42 3.40 10.62
C TYR A 22 -1.89 3.16 10.95
N LYS A 23 -2.24 2.02 11.57
CA LYS A 23 -3.61 1.77 12.03
C LYS A 23 -4.03 2.77 13.11
N THR A 24 -3.16 3.08 14.07
CA THR A 24 -3.42 4.11 15.08
C THR A 24 -3.52 5.51 14.47
N MET A 25 -2.73 5.81 13.44
CA MET A 25 -2.87 7.07 12.71
C MET A 25 -4.22 7.16 12.00
N LEU A 26 -4.69 6.09 11.34
CA LEU A 26 -6.00 6.08 10.69
C LEU A 26 -7.17 6.14 11.66
N SER A 27 -7.02 5.66 12.91
CA SER A 27 -8.08 5.80 13.91
C SER A 27 -8.25 7.24 14.42
N ARG A 28 -7.20 8.07 14.32
CA ARG A 28 -7.22 9.50 14.69
C ARG A 28 -7.45 10.42 13.49
N TRP A 29 -6.88 10.05 12.35
CA TRP A 29 -6.91 10.80 11.10
C TRP A 29 -7.21 9.83 9.96
N SER A 30 -8.50 9.64 9.71
CA SER A 30 -9.04 8.66 8.75
C SER A 30 -8.50 8.79 7.33
N THR A 31 -7.98 9.96 6.96
CA THR A 31 -7.42 10.27 5.62
C THR A 31 -5.93 10.58 5.65
N SER A 32 -5.19 10.17 6.70
CA SER A 32 -3.75 10.42 6.77
C SER A 32 -3.01 9.77 5.60
N LEU A 33 -2.47 10.61 4.72
CA LEU A 33 -1.74 10.19 3.53
C LEU A 33 -0.60 9.22 3.85
N THR A 34 0.22 9.55 4.85
CA THR A 34 1.35 8.73 5.29
C THR A 34 0.91 7.33 5.71
N ALA A 35 -0.22 7.23 6.43
CA ALA A 35 -0.74 5.96 6.89
C ALA A 35 -1.34 5.14 5.73
N LEU A 36 -2.10 5.78 4.82
CA LEU A 36 -2.67 5.11 3.65
C LEU A 36 -1.59 4.59 2.69
N VAL A 37 -0.58 5.39 2.38
CA VAL A 37 0.54 4.97 1.54
C VAL A 37 1.37 3.89 2.23
N GLY A 38 1.64 4.05 3.53
CA GLY A 38 2.38 3.06 4.32
C GLY A 38 1.70 1.70 4.35
N LEU A 39 0.38 1.66 4.60
CA LEU A 39 -0.40 0.42 4.54
C LEU A 39 -0.48 -0.16 3.13
N GLY A 40 -0.64 0.70 2.12
CA GLY A 40 -0.63 0.28 0.72
C GLY A 40 0.67 -0.43 0.32
N ASN A 41 1.82 0.12 0.75
CA ASN A 41 3.13 -0.48 0.51
C ASN A 41 3.33 -1.78 1.29
N LEU A 42 2.94 -1.83 2.57
CA LEU A 42 3.04 -3.05 3.38
C LEU A 42 2.20 -4.19 2.78
N GLU A 43 0.99 -3.91 2.31
CA GLU A 43 0.15 -4.92 1.65
C GLU A 43 0.71 -5.32 0.28
N PHE A 44 1.35 -4.39 -0.46
CA PHE A 44 2.06 -4.71 -1.69
C PHE A 44 3.22 -5.69 -1.45
N GLU A 45 4.04 -5.45 -0.43
CA GLU A 45 5.15 -6.34 -0.06
C GLU A 45 4.67 -7.73 0.37
N LYS A 46 3.51 -7.83 1.01
CA LYS A 46 2.84 -9.10 1.34
C LYS A 46 2.23 -9.79 0.12
N LYS A 47 2.34 -9.21 -1.07
CA LYS A 47 1.67 -9.64 -2.33
C LYS A 47 0.13 -9.57 -2.26
N ASN A 48 -0.42 -8.88 -1.27
CA ASN A 48 -1.84 -8.60 -1.14
C ASN A 48 -2.23 -7.41 -2.03
N TYR A 49 -2.04 -7.55 -3.33
CA TYR A 49 -2.16 -6.43 -4.28
C TYR A 49 -3.55 -5.79 -4.28
N THR A 50 -4.62 -6.55 -4.03
CA THR A 50 -5.99 -6.01 -3.90
C THR A 50 -6.11 -5.01 -2.74
N GLN A 51 -5.55 -5.34 -1.57
CA GLN A 51 -5.56 -4.45 -0.40
C GLN A 51 -4.63 -3.26 -0.61
N SER A 52 -3.48 -3.48 -1.26
CA SER A 52 -2.59 -2.39 -1.66
C SER A 52 -3.31 -1.35 -2.53
N VAL A 53 -4.00 -1.81 -3.58
CA VAL A 53 -4.81 -0.96 -4.48
C VAL A 53 -5.88 -0.21 -3.69
N HIS A 54 -6.56 -0.87 -2.74
CA HIS A 54 -7.59 -0.23 -1.93
C HIS A 54 -7.05 0.99 -1.14
N TYR A 55 -5.96 0.83 -0.39
CA TYR A 55 -5.37 1.92 0.38
C TYR A 55 -4.81 3.04 -0.51
N LEU A 56 -4.15 2.69 -1.61
CA LEU A 56 -3.59 3.66 -2.55
C LEU A 56 -4.66 4.43 -3.33
N LYS A 57 -5.84 3.83 -3.57
CA LYS A 57 -7.00 4.55 -4.15
C LYS A 57 -7.55 5.62 -3.22
N ILE A 58 -7.64 5.32 -1.93
CA ILE A 58 -8.05 6.32 -0.93
C ILE A 58 -7.03 7.45 -0.90
N ALA A 59 -5.73 7.13 -0.84
CA ALA A 59 -4.67 8.13 -0.87
C ALA A 59 -4.72 9.01 -2.14
N ALA A 60 -4.98 8.41 -3.31
CA ALA A 60 -5.08 9.13 -4.58
C ALA A 60 -6.33 10.03 -4.64
N LYS A 61 -7.42 9.63 -3.99
CA LYS A 61 -8.64 10.45 -3.91
C LYS A 61 -8.40 11.73 -3.10
N GLU A 62 -7.69 11.62 -1.98
CA GLU A 62 -7.37 12.77 -1.12
C GLU A 62 -6.26 13.65 -1.72
N HIS A 63 -5.36 13.07 -2.51
CA HIS A 63 -4.23 13.75 -3.13
C HIS A 63 -4.13 13.47 -4.64
N PRO A 64 -5.07 13.98 -5.45
CA PRO A 64 -5.21 13.62 -6.86
C PRO A 64 -4.05 14.05 -7.74
N THR A 65 -3.27 15.06 -7.32
CA THR A 65 -2.13 15.60 -8.07
C THR A 65 -0.79 15.00 -7.64
N SER A 66 -0.79 14.02 -6.72
CA SER A 66 0.45 13.42 -6.21
C SER A 66 0.99 12.36 -7.17
N GLU A 67 2.01 12.72 -7.94
CA GLU A 67 2.71 11.79 -8.84
C GLU A 67 3.23 10.52 -8.15
N PRO A 68 3.83 10.58 -6.93
CA PRO A 68 4.23 9.37 -6.22
C PRO A 68 3.08 8.40 -5.93
N ILE A 69 1.90 8.90 -5.56
CA ILE A 69 0.74 8.05 -5.28
C ILE A 69 0.21 7.44 -6.56
N ARG A 70 0.11 8.23 -7.64
CA ARG A 70 -0.30 7.74 -8.96
C ARG A 70 0.62 6.62 -9.45
N HIS A 71 1.93 6.80 -9.27
CA HIS A 71 2.91 5.76 -9.59
C HIS A 71 2.69 4.49 -8.76
N ASN A 72 2.62 4.59 -7.43
CA ASN A 72 2.41 3.43 -6.56
C ASN A 72 1.09 2.71 -6.88
N LEU A 73 0.01 3.46 -7.12
CA LEU A 73 -1.28 2.89 -7.49
C LEU A 73 -1.20 2.14 -8.82
N ALA A 74 -0.57 2.73 -9.84
CA ALA A 74 -0.41 2.08 -11.15
C ALA A 74 0.39 0.77 -11.04
N VAL A 75 1.47 0.76 -10.24
CA VAL A 75 2.26 -0.45 -9.97
C VAL A 75 1.43 -1.51 -9.25
N ALA A 76 0.68 -1.12 -8.21
CA ALA A 76 -0.20 -2.03 -7.48
C ALA A 76 -1.32 -2.62 -8.36
N GLU A 77 -1.94 -1.81 -9.21
CA GLU A 77 -2.98 -2.25 -10.14
C GLU A 77 -2.44 -3.19 -11.21
N ALA A 78 -1.25 -2.91 -11.75
CA ALA A 78 -0.58 -3.80 -12.69
C ALA A 78 -0.25 -5.16 -12.04
N ALA A 79 0.21 -5.16 -10.78
CA ALA A 79 0.47 -6.39 -10.03
C ALA A 79 -0.82 -7.18 -9.74
N ALA A 80 -1.89 -6.50 -9.33
CA ALA A 80 -3.19 -7.12 -9.06
C ALA A 80 -3.79 -7.79 -10.32
N LYS A 81 -3.62 -7.20 -11.50
CA LYS A 81 -4.07 -7.80 -12.78
C LYS A 81 -3.29 -9.05 -13.17
N LYS A 82 -2.02 -9.16 -12.76
CA LYS A 82 -1.14 -10.30 -13.08
C LYS A 82 -1.37 -11.50 -12.18
N VAL A 83 -1.97 -11.31 -11.01
CA VAL A 83 -2.37 -12.42 -10.13
C VAL A 83 -3.79 -12.82 -10.52
N PRO A 84 -4.00 -13.96 -11.20
CA PRO A 84 -5.35 -14.46 -11.39
C PRO A 84 -5.94 -14.68 -10.00
N GLY A 85 -7.04 -13.98 -9.70
CA GLY A 85 -7.76 -14.20 -8.44
C GLY A 85 -8.14 -15.68 -8.32
N PRO A 86 -8.32 -16.21 -7.09
CA PRO A 86 -8.68 -17.61 -6.86
C PRO A 86 -10.01 -18.03 -7.53
N PHE A 87 -10.80 -17.07 -8.04
CA PHE A 87 -12.03 -17.28 -8.78
C PHE A 87 -11.97 -16.77 -10.22
N SER A 88 -10.84 -16.98 -10.90
CA SER A 88 -10.80 -16.81 -12.36
C SER A 88 -11.54 -17.96 -13.06
N ILE A 89 -12.84 -18.09 -12.81
CA ILE A 89 -13.74 -18.93 -13.60
C ILE A 89 -14.05 -18.11 -14.85
N ARG A 90 -13.27 -18.33 -15.91
CA ARG A 90 -13.64 -17.86 -17.24
C ARG A 90 -14.92 -18.61 -17.64
N LYS A 91 -15.97 -17.86 -18.00
CA LYS A 91 -17.08 -18.39 -18.81
C LYS A 91 -16.59 -18.62 -20.24
#